data_AF-A0A086JFR8-F1
#
_entry.id   AF-A0A086JFR8-F1
#
_cell.length_a   1.000
_cell.length_b   1.000
_cell.length_c   1.000
_cell.angle_alpha   90.00
_cell.angle_beta   90.00
_cell.angle_gamma   90.00
#
_symmetry.space_group_name_H-M   'P 1'
#
loop_
_entity.id
_entity.type
_entity.pdbx_description
1 polymer ?
#
loop_
_entity_poly.entity_id
_entity_poly.type
_entity_poly.pdbx_seq_one_letter_code
_entity_poly.pdbx_strand_id
1 'polypeptide(L)'
;MPRGSAMLVGVGGSGKQSLARLAAYIAGHFTFQITVTKTYNDNALFDDLRCLYASAGQKNQATTFLLTDLEIKSEGFLEYFNSLLSTGEVAGLFAKDERDNMVAERRADFIKERPNQEENLVNLYNFFMDRVRDNLHVVLCFSPLSSKFA
;
A
#
# COMPACT_ATOMS: atom_id res chain seq x y z
N MET A 1 14.05 1.54 -0.02
CA MET A 1 14.09 2.72 0.88
C MET A 1 12.79 2.74 1.65
N PRO A 2 12.81 2.90 2.99
CA PRO A 2 11.57 3.02 3.74
C PRO A 2 10.79 4.24 3.23
N ARG A 3 9.45 4.11 3.14
CA ARG A 3 8.54 5.19 2.70
C ARG A 3 8.78 5.70 1.28
N GLY A 4 9.50 4.93 0.45
CA GLY A 4 9.73 5.24 -0.95
C GLY A 4 8.57 4.77 -1.83
N SER A 5 8.08 5.64 -2.69
CA SER A 5 7.19 5.30 -3.81
C SER A 5 7.79 5.81 -5.11
N ALA A 6 7.40 5.24 -6.24
CA ALA A 6 7.93 5.59 -7.54
C ALA A 6 6.83 5.93 -8.54
N MET A 7 7.10 6.90 -9.41
CA MET A 7 6.28 7.18 -10.58
C MET A 7 7.12 6.97 -11.83
N LEU A 8 6.73 5.99 -12.64
CA LEU A 8 7.33 5.66 -13.92
C LEU A 8 6.46 6.27 -15.02
N VAL A 9 7.03 7.23 -15.75
CA VAL A 9 6.35 7.91 -16.87
C VAL A 9 6.99 7.47 -18.17
N GLY A 10 6.15 7.08 -19.13
CA GLY A 10 6.62 6.71 -20.48
C GLY A 10 5.49 6.22 -21.37
N VAL A 11 5.72 6.15 -22.67
CA VAL A 11 4.71 5.69 -23.64
C VAL A 11 4.37 4.21 -23.45
N GLY A 12 3.25 3.77 -24.05
CA GLY A 12 2.87 2.35 -24.06
C GLY A 12 3.98 1.48 -24.65
N GLY A 13 4.18 0.28 -24.11
CA GLY A 13 5.22 -0.65 -24.57
C GLY A 13 6.64 -0.37 -24.06
N SER A 14 6.89 0.71 -23.32
CA SER A 14 8.22 1.03 -22.79
C SER A 14 8.71 0.15 -21.63
N GLY A 15 7.95 -0.91 -21.28
CA GLY A 15 8.36 -1.88 -20.26
C GLY A 15 8.21 -1.46 -18.79
N LYS A 16 7.59 -0.31 -18.48
CA LYS A 16 7.45 0.22 -17.09
C LYS A 16 6.98 -0.83 -16.09
N GLN A 17 5.87 -1.51 -16.39
CA GLN A 17 5.30 -2.52 -15.50
C GLN A 17 6.24 -3.72 -15.36
N SER A 18 6.78 -4.22 -16.48
CA SER A 18 7.69 -5.37 -16.48
C SER A 18 8.96 -5.10 -15.68
N LEU A 19 9.56 -3.92 -15.84
CA LEU A 19 10.74 -3.50 -15.09
C LEU A 19 10.43 -3.27 -13.61
N ALA A 20 9.28 -2.68 -13.28
CA ALA A 20 8.86 -2.53 -11.89
C ALA A 20 8.66 -3.88 -11.19
N ARG A 21 7.99 -4.84 -11.86
CA ARG A 21 7.84 -6.21 -11.33
C ARG A 21 9.18 -6.92 -11.22
N LEU A 22 10.07 -6.77 -12.20
CA LEU A 22 11.42 -7.34 -12.15
C LEU A 22 12.24 -6.76 -10.99
N ALA A 23 12.21 -5.44 -10.80
CA ALA A 23 12.88 -4.78 -9.68
C ALA A 23 12.34 -5.25 -8.32
N ALA A 24 11.02 -5.34 -8.19
CA ALA A 24 10.37 -5.86 -6.99
C ALA A 24 10.76 -7.32 -6.72
N TYR A 25 10.81 -8.15 -7.75
CA TYR A 25 11.24 -9.55 -7.66
C TYR A 25 12.69 -9.67 -7.19
N ILE A 26 13.62 -8.90 -7.78
CA ILE A 26 15.03 -8.87 -7.39
C ILE A 26 15.18 -8.40 -5.93
N ALA A 27 14.36 -7.44 -5.51
CA ALA A 27 14.35 -6.94 -4.14
C ALA A 27 13.65 -7.88 -3.14
N GLY A 28 13.04 -8.98 -3.60
CA GLY A 28 12.31 -9.92 -2.75
C GLY A 28 10.97 -9.39 -2.21
N HIS A 29 10.39 -8.37 -2.86
CA HIS A 29 9.14 -7.77 -2.44
C HIS A 29 7.94 -8.66 -2.82
N PHE A 30 6.94 -8.74 -1.94
CA PHE A 30 5.61 -9.20 -2.32
C PHE A 30 5.05 -8.22 -3.34
N THR A 31 4.82 -8.68 -4.57
CA THR A 31 4.35 -7.81 -5.66
C THR A 31 2.86 -8.04 -5.88
N PHE A 32 2.10 -6.95 -5.90
CA PHE A 32 0.66 -6.97 -6.08
C PHE A 32 0.25 -5.92 -7.12
N GLN A 33 -0.72 -6.27 -7.96
CA GLN A 33 -1.34 -5.35 -8.91
C GLN A 33 -2.83 -5.67 -8.98
N ILE A 34 -3.64 -4.63 -8.89
CA ILE A 34 -5.10 -4.78 -8.97
C ILE A 34 -5.50 -5.23 -10.38
N THR A 35 -6.44 -6.17 -10.44
CA THR A 35 -7.03 -6.60 -11.72
C THR A 35 -8.42 -6.01 -11.84
N VAL A 36 -8.52 -4.90 -12.55
CA VAL A 36 -9.77 -4.16 -12.66
C VAL A 36 -10.73 -4.86 -13.62
N THR A 37 -11.83 -5.37 -13.08
CA THR A 37 -12.96 -5.92 -13.84
C THR A 37 -14.08 -4.88 -13.97
N LYS A 38 -15.12 -5.12 -14.79
CA LYS A 38 -16.27 -4.19 -14.91
C LYS A 38 -16.93 -3.89 -13.57
N THR A 39 -16.98 -4.86 -12.66
CA THR A 39 -17.61 -4.77 -11.34
C THR A 39 -16.69 -4.29 -10.23
N TYR A 40 -15.40 -4.03 -10.53
CA TYR A 40 -14.45 -3.51 -9.56
C TYR A 40 -14.87 -2.10 -9.08
N ASN A 41 -15.08 -1.97 -7.77
CA ASN A 41 -15.57 -0.79 -7.06
C ASN A 41 -14.71 -0.50 -5.82
N ASP A 42 -15.07 0.51 -5.05
CA ASP A 42 -14.34 0.94 -3.84
C ASP A 42 -14.19 -0.18 -2.81
N ASN A 43 -15.21 -1.03 -2.63
CA ASN A 43 -15.12 -2.15 -1.69
C ASN A 43 -14.08 -3.19 -2.13
N ALA A 44 -14.02 -3.49 -3.43
CA ALA A 44 -12.99 -4.39 -3.97
C ALA A 44 -11.58 -3.81 -3.79
N LEU A 45 -11.42 -2.49 -3.96
CA LEU A 45 -10.17 -1.82 -3.66
C LEU A 45 -9.82 -1.88 -2.18
N PHE A 46 -10.80 -1.71 -1.30
CA PHE A 46 -10.58 -1.83 0.15
C PHE A 46 -10.13 -3.24 0.53
N ASP A 47 -10.71 -4.28 -0.06
CA ASP A 47 -10.27 -5.66 0.17
C ASP A 47 -8.82 -5.89 -0.27
N ASP A 48 -8.43 -5.36 -1.43
CA ASP A 48 -7.05 -5.41 -1.92
C ASP A 48 -6.09 -4.63 -1.01
N LEU A 49 -6.49 -3.43 -0.55
CA LEU A 49 -5.73 -2.64 0.41
C LEU A 49 -5.57 -3.36 1.75
N ARG A 50 -6.61 -4.04 2.28
CA ARG A 50 -6.50 -4.86 3.50
C ARG A 50 -5.43 -5.94 3.35
N CYS A 51 -5.40 -6.62 2.20
CA CYS A 51 -4.38 -7.62 1.89
C CYS A 51 -2.95 -7.02 1.89
N LEU A 52 -2.79 -5.84 1.28
CA LEU A 52 -1.53 -5.12 1.24
C LEU A 52 -1.05 -4.70 2.64
N TYR A 53 -1.95 -4.17 3.47
CA TYR A 53 -1.64 -3.78 4.85
C TYR A 53 -1.32 -4.98 5.74
N ALA A 54 -1.97 -6.13 5.52
CA ALA A 54 -1.61 -7.36 6.22
C ALA A 54 -0.19 -7.84 5.83
N SER A 55 0.18 -7.77 4.55
CA SER A 55 1.54 -8.12 4.12
C SER A 55 2.58 -7.12 4.65
N ALA A 56 2.38 -5.82 4.45
CA ALA A 56 3.33 -4.79 4.83
C ALA A 56 3.43 -4.57 6.34
N GLY A 57 2.29 -4.49 7.04
CA GLY A 57 2.23 -4.16 8.45
C GLY A 57 2.31 -5.39 9.36
N GLN A 58 1.45 -6.39 9.15
CA GLN A 58 1.40 -7.54 10.05
C GLN A 58 2.59 -8.48 9.80
N LYS A 59 2.81 -8.88 8.55
CA LYS A 59 3.91 -9.81 8.21
C LYS A 59 5.28 -9.12 8.16
N ASN A 60 5.32 -7.80 8.29
CA ASN A 60 6.54 -6.98 8.16
C ASN A 60 7.30 -7.31 6.86
N GLN A 61 6.55 -7.50 5.77
CA GLN A 61 7.08 -7.94 4.48
C GLN A 61 7.09 -6.77 3.50
N ALA A 62 8.26 -6.47 2.93
CA ALA A 62 8.37 -5.48 1.87
C ALA A 62 7.43 -5.82 0.72
N THR A 63 6.57 -4.85 0.36
CA THR A 63 5.43 -5.03 -0.53
C THR A 63 5.43 -3.94 -1.59
N THR A 64 5.40 -4.33 -2.86
CA THR A 64 5.27 -3.42 -3.99
C THR A 64 3.84 -3.48 -4.53
N PHE A 65 3.12 -2.37 -4.43
CA PHE A 65 1.82 -2.19 -5.05
C PHE A 65 1.98 -1.47 -6.39
N LEU A 66 1.75 -2.18 -7.49
CA LEU A 66 1.82 -1.64 -8.85
C LEU A 66 0.44 -1.18 -9.33
N LEU A 67 0.40 0.01 -9.90
CA LEU A 67 -0.80 0.67 -10.42
C LEU A 67 -0.52 1.33 -11.77
N THR A 68 -1.52 1.32 -12.63
CA THR A 68 -1.51 1.99 -13.93
C THR A 68 -2.65 2.99 -14.01
N ASP A 69 -2.51 3.99 -14.88
CA ASP A 69 -3.57 4.97 -15.17
C ASP A 69 -4.87 4.33 -15.68
N LEU A 70 -4.77 3.16 -16.33
CA LEU A 70 -5.92 2.39 -16.80
C LEU A 70 -6.74 1.76 -15.67
N GLU A 71 -6.12 1.48 -14.52
CA GLU A 71 -6.76 0.84 -13.37
C GLU A 71 -7.50 1.84 -12.46
N ILE A 72 -7.29 3.14 -12.67
CA ILE A 72 -7.93 4.21 -11.90
C ILE A 72 -9.33 4.47 -12.47
N LYS A 73 -10.37 3.95 -11.82
CA LYS A 73 -11.74 4.02 -12.35
C LYS A 73 -12.56 5.23 -11.93
N SER A 74 -12.27 5.79 -10.76
CA SER A 74 -13.00 6.90 -10.16
C SER A 74 -12.04 7.88 -9.50
N GLU A 75 -12.50 9.10 -9.26
CA GLU A 75 -11.76 10.09 -8.47
C GLU A 75 -11.54 9.61 -7.04
N GLY A 76 -12.48 8.85 -6.46
CA GLY A 76 -12.33 8.26 -5.13
C GLY A 76 -11.07 7.38 -5.01
N PHE A 77 -10.69 6.66 -6.07
CA PHE A 77 -9.44 5.87 -6.04
C PHE A 77 -8.21 6.77 -5.86
N LEU A 78 -8.19 7.94 -6.50
CA LEU A 78 -7.10 8.89 -6.36
C LEU A 78 -7.02 9.44 -4.94
N GLU A 79 -8.16 9.69 -4.28
CA GLU A 79 -8.19 10.13 -2.88
C GLU A 79 -7.62 9.06 -1.94
N TYR A 80 -7.97 7.78 -2.15
CA TYR A 80 -7.41 6.68 -1.37
C TYR A 80 -5.90 6.51 -1.61
N PHE A 81 -5.44 6.59 -2.85
CA PHE A 81 -4.00 6.53 -3.15
C PHE A 81 -3.24 7.73 -2.60
N ASN A 82 -3.82 8.92 -2.64
CA ASN A 82 -3.22 10.11 -2.03
C ASN A 82 -3.10 9.95 -0.51
N SER A 83 -4.14 9.43 0.14
CA SER A 83 -4.14 9.17 1.59
C SER A 83 -3.10 8.12 1.97
N LEU A 84 -2.98 7.05 1.17
CA LEU A 84 -1.96 6.01 1.30
C LEU A 84 -0.54 6.57 1.17
N LEU A 85 -0.29 7.41 0.15
CA LEU A 85 1.04 8.00 -0.10
C LEU A 85 1.41 9.06 0.96
N SER A 86 0.44 9.85 1.40
CA SER A 86 0.68 10.97 2.30
C SER A 86 0.80 10.53 3.76
N THR A 87 -0.18 9.76 4.22
CA THR A 87 -0.30 9.39 5.64
C THR A 87 -0.08 7.91 5.88
N GLY A 88 -0.32 7.06 4.88
CA GLY A 88 -0.36 5.61 5.03
C GLY A 88 -1.66 5.12 5.67
N GLU A 89 -2.66 5.99 5.87
CA GLU A 89 -3.96 5.66 6.43
C GLU A 89 -5.06 5.98 5.42
N VAL A 90 -5.97 5.03 5.21
CA VAL A 90 -7.13 5.19 4.32
C VAL A 90 -8.39 5.15 5.18
N ALA A 91 -9.17 6.23 5.13
CA ALA A 91 -10.39 6.35 5.94
C ALA A 91 -11.40 5.25 5.59
N GLY A 92 -11.97 4.62 6.62
CA GLY A 92 -12.95 3.54 6.44
C GLY A 92 -12.37 2.19 5.99
N LEU A 93 -11.04 2.07 5.83
CA LEU A 93 -10.41 0.81 5.42
C LEU A 93 -10.63 -0.30 6.45
N PHE A 94 -10.48 0.02 7.74
CA PHE A 94 -10.62 -0.93 8.83
C PHE A 94 -11.68 -0.48 9.83
N ALA A 95 -12.55 -1.41 10.22
CA ALA A 95 -13.43 -1.21 11.36
C ALA A 95 -12.59 -1.09 12.66
N LYS A 96 -13.16 -0.50 13.72
CA LYS A 96 -12.43 -0.35 15.00
C LYS A 96 -11.98 -1.70 15.55
N ASP A 97 -12.88 -2.67 15.60
CA ASP A 97 -12.59 -4.01 16.13
C ASP A 97 -11.53 -4.74 15.30
N GLU A 98 -11.53 -4.53 13.98
CA GLU A 98 -10.52 -5.07 13.07
C GLU A 98 -9.15 -4.47 13.39
N ARG A 99 -9.05 -3.14 13.55
CA ARG A 99 -7.79 -2.47 13.94
C ARG A 99 -7.27 -2.99 15.27
N ASP A 100 -8.13 -3.08 16.28
CA ASP A 100 -7.74 -3.54 17.61
C ASP A 100 -7.18 -4.97 17.56
N ASN A 101 -7.79 -5.85 16.76
CA ASN A 101 -7.30 -7.22 16.55
C ASN A 101 -5.95 -7.26 15.82
N MET A 102 -5.80 -6.51 14.71
CA MET A 102 -4.55 -6.46 13.94
C MET A 102 -3.35 -6.01 14.80
N VAL A 103 -3.62 -5.05 15.68
CA VAL A 103 -2.64 -4.43 16.55
C VAL A 103 -2.30 -5.34 17.74
N ALA A 104 -3.30 -6.02 18.31
CA ALA A 104 -3.09 -6.99 19.40
C ALA A 104 -2.15 -8.13 19.00
N GLU A 105 -2.27 -8.64 17.78
CA GLU A 105 -1.39 -9.69 17.25
C GLU A 105 0.08 -9.28 17.11
N ARG A 106 0.39 -7.98 17.12
CA ARG A 106 1.74 -7.42 17.00
C ARG A 106 2.30 -6.85 18.29
N ARG A 107 1.61 -7.04 19.42
CA ARG A 107 2.04 -6.57 20.74
C ARG A 107 3.43 -7.09 21.14
N ALA A 108 3.73 -8.36 20.87
CA ALA A 108 5.05 -8.94 21.18
C ALA A 108 6.18 -8.27 20.38
N ASP A 109 5.94 -8.01 19.09
CA ASP A 109 6.88 -7.30 18.23
C ASP A 109 7.10 -5.85 18.68
N PHE A 110 6.02 -5.17 19.08
CA PHE A 110 6.08 -3.80 19.60
C PHE A 110 6.95 -3.71 20.85
N ILE A 111 6.75 -4.60 21.84
CA ILE A 111 7.55 -4.61 23.07
C ILE A 111 9.04 -4.82 22.75
N LYS A 112 9.34 -5.65 21.75
CA LYS A 112 10.70 -5.96 21.32
C LYS A 112 11.36 -4.79 20.57
N GLU A 113 10.65 -4.13 19.66
CA GLU A 113 11.20 -3.08 18.79
C GLU A 113 11.10 -1.67 19.38
N ARG A 114 10.15 -1.45 20.30
CA ARG A 114 9.90 -0.16 20.97
C ARG A 114 9.79 -0.33 22.49
N PRO A 115 10.82 -0.86 23.17
CA PRO A 115 10.77 -1.13 24.61
C PRO A 115 10.57 0.12 25.48
N ASN A 116 10.84 1.31 24.95
CA ASN A 116 10.72 2.58 25.66
C ASN A 116 9.35 3.25 25.50
N GLN A 117 8.44 2.68 24.71
CA GLN A 117 7.09 3.23 24.54
C GLN A 117 6.08 2.50 25.42
N GLU A 118 5.16 3.26 26.00
CA GLU A 118 4.06 2.68 26.78
C GLU A 118 3.17 1.81 25.91
N GLU A 119 2.75 0.69 26.47
CA GLU A 119 1.94 -0.28 25.77
C GLU A 119 0.46 0.10 25.85
N ASN A 120 0.03 0.93 24.90
CA ASN A 120 -1.35 1.35 24.73
C ASN A 120 -1.76 1.21 23.25
N LEU A 121 -3.08 1.19 22.99
CA LEU A 121 -3.62 0.95 21.65
C LEU A 121 -3.14 1.99 20.62
N VAL A 122 -2.95 3.25 21.05
CA VAL A 122 -2.48 4.32 20.17
C VAL A 122 -1.06 4.07 19.70
N ASN A 123 -0.14 3.73 20.62
CA ASN A 123 1.26 3.46 20.28
C ASN A 123 1.41 2.19 19.44
N LEU A 124 0.63 1.15 19.76
CA LEU A 124 0.63 -0.08 19.00
C LEU A 124 0.08 0.13 17.57
N TYR A 125 -0.96 0.95 17.40
CA TYR A 125 -1.48 1.31 16.07
C TYR A 125 -0.48 2.15 15.27
N ASN A 126 0.16 3.13 15.91
CA ASN A 126 1.22 3.92 15.29
C ASN A 126 2.39 3.04 14.84
N PHE A 127 2.79 2.07 15.65
CA PHE A 127 3.81 1.08 15.29
C PHE A 127 3.41 0.25 14.08
N PHE A 128 2.16 -0.23 14.03
CA PHE A 128 1.63 -0.94 12.87
C PHE A 128 1.68 -0.05 11.61
N MET A 129 1.25 1.21 11.70
CA MET A 129 1.27 2.14 10.58
C MET A 129 2.68 2.52 10.13
N ASP A 130 3.64 2.65 11.05
CA ASP A 130 5.04 2.85 10.69
C ASP A 130 5.56 1.65 9.88
N ARG A 131 5.26 0.41 10.27
CA ARG A 131 5.61 -0.78 9.48
C ARG A 131 4.94 -0.79 8.11
N VAL A 132 3.65 -0.44 8.03
CA VAL A 132 2.95 -0.33 6.75
C VAL A 132 3.68 0.67 5.85
N ARG A 133 4.00 1.87 6.35
CA ARG A 133 4.66 2.92 5.55
C ARG A 133 6.09 2.56 5.16
N ASP A 134 6.80 1.83 6.02
CA ASP A 134 8.17 1.44 5.76
C ASP A 134 8.26 0.31 4.73
N ASN A 135 7.23 -0.56 4.65
CA ASN A 135 7.22 -1.74 3.79
C ASN A 135 6.31 -1.64 2.55
N LEU A 136 5.29 -0.78 2.53
CA LEU A 136 4.36 -0.66 1.41
C LEU A 136 4.84 0.43 0.44
N HIS A 137 5.27 0.00 -0.74
CA HIS A 137 5.81 0.85 -1.78
C HIS A 137 4.86 0.92 -2.96
N VAL A 138 4.37 2.10 -3.30
CA VAL A 138 3.47 2.29 -4.44
C VAL A 138 4.29 2.62 -5.68
N VAL A 139 4.02 1.92 -6.79
CA VAL A 139 4.65 2.16 -8.09
C VAL A 139 3.60 2.50 -9.14
N LEU A 140 3.54 3.78 -9.51
CA LEU A 140 2.62 4.31 -10.50
C LEU A 140 3.26 4.23 -11.90
N CYS A 141 2.62 3.53 -12.84
CA CYS A 141 3.09 3.37 -14.21
C CYS A 141 2.18 4.13 -15.18
N PHE A 142 2.51 5.39 -15.49
CA PHE A 142 1.62 6.29 -16.24
C PHE A 142 2.17 6.59 -17.64
N SER A 143 1.26 6.91 -18.56
CA SER A 143 1.59 7.41 -19.88
C SER A 143 1.46 8.94 -19.91
N PRO A 144 2.46 9.69 -20.45
CA PRO A 144 2.32 11.14 -20.60
C PRO A 144 1.27 11.53 -21.65
N LEU A 145 0.80 10.56 -22.46
CA LEU A 145 -0.26 10.75 -23.44
C LEU A 145 -1.66 10.53 -22.83
N SER A 146 -1.75 10.11 -21.57
CA SER A 146 -3.01 9.86 -20.88
C SER A 146 -3.63 11.19 -20.46
N SER A 147 -4.93 11.37 -20.68
CA SER A 147 -5.66 12.55 -20.19
C SER A 147 -5.65 12.65 -18.66
N LYS A 148 -5.39 11.55 -17.95
CA LYS A 148 -5.23 11.51 -16.49
C LYS A 148 -3.86 12.00 -16.01
N PHE A 149 -2.92 12.21 -16.92
CA PHE A 149 -1.58 12.73 -16.59
C PHE A 149 -1.47 14.25 -16.81
N ALA A 150 -2.38 14.81 -17.63
CA ALA A 150 -2.38 16.22 -18.02
C ALA A 150 -3.03 17.12 -16.96
#